data_AF-A0A7J7HYW5-F1
#
_entry.id   AF-A0A7J7HYW5-F1
#
_cell.length_a   1.000
_cell.length_b   1.000
_cell.length_c   1.000
_cell.angle_alpha   90.00
_cell.angle_beta   90.00
_cell.angle_gamma   90.00
#
_symmetry.space_group_name_H-M   'P 1'
#
loop_
_entity.id
_entity.type
_entity.pdbx_description
1 polymer ?
#
loop_
_entity_poly.entity_id
_entity_poly.type
_entity_poly.pdbx_seq_one_letter_code
_entity_poly.pdbx_strand_id
1 'polypeptide(L)'
;MNQVLDHDFEMIIEKRLEEKRKHSDIDLEREDECGICLEPCTKMVLPNCCHAMCINCYHDWNMRSESCPFCRGSLKRVDSGDLWVLTCNGDVVDAETVTKEDMLRFYLYINSLPKEIPDALFLVYYEYLI
;
A
#
# COMPACT_ATOMS: atom_id res chain seq x y z
N MET A 1 -24.61 -30.00 -39.98
CA MET A 1 -24.36 -30.53 -38.62
C MET A 1 -23.08 -29.97 -37.98
N ASN A 2 -22.20 -29.26 -38.71
CA ASN A 2 -20.94 -28.70 -38.17
C ASN A 2 -21.01 -27.20 -37.78
N GLN A 3 -22.12 -26.50 -38.00
CA GLN A 3 -22.26 -25.08 -37.62
C GLN A 3 -22.85 -24.87 -36.22
N VAL A 4 -23.57 -25.86 -35.68
CA VAL A 4 -24.21 -25.78 -34.35
C VAL A 4 -23.20 -26.03 -33.23
N LEU A 5 -22.24 -26.96 -33.44
CA LEU A 5 -21.20 -27.28 -32.46
C LEU A 5 -20.17 -26.16 -32.27
N ASP A 6 -19.97 -25.33 -33.30
CA ASP A 6 -19.07 -24.17 -33.28
C ASP A 6 -19.68 -23.03 -32.44
N HIS A 7 -20.99 -22.78 -32.65
CA HIS A 7 -21.74 -21.78 -31.89
C HIS A 7 -21.90 -22.14 -30.41
N ASP A 8 -22.15 -23.42 -30.10
CA ASP A 8 -22.23 -23.89 -28.72
C ASP A 8 -20.88 -23.76 -27.98
N PHE A 9 -19.76 -23.96 -28.68
CA PHE A 9 -18.43 -23.84 -28.11
C PHE A 9 -18.05 -22.37 -27.86
N GLU A 10 -18.40 -21.48 -28.80
CA GLU A 10 -18.18 -20.03 -28.67
C GLU A 10 -18.98 -19.42 -27.51
N MET A 11 -20.25 -19.84 -27.36
CA MET A 11 -21.11 -19.47 -26.22
C MET A 11 -20.54 -19.94 -24.87
N ILE A 12 -19.90 -21.11 -24.81
CA ILE A 12 -19.24 -21.60 -23.59
C ILE A 12 -17.99 -20.77 -23.26
N ILE A 13 -17.24 -20.32 -24.26
CA ILE A 13 -16.06 -19.46 -24.06
C ILE A 13 -16.47 -18.06 -23.58
N GLU A 14 -17.49 -17.45 -24.19
CA GLU A 14 -18.01 -16.15 -23.76
C GLU A 14 -18.51 -16.18 -22.31
N LYS A 15 -19.28 -17.22 -21.96
CA LYS A 15 -19.79 -17.40 -20.59
C LYS A 15 -18.66 -17.54 -19.56
N ARG A 16 -17.59 -18.29 -19.89
CA ARG A 16 -16.40 -18.42 -19.03
C ARG A 16 -15.61 -17.12 -18.90
N LEU A 17 -15.55 -16.30 -19.96
CA LEU A 17 -14.91 -14.98 -19.94
C LEU A 17 -15.72 -13.99 -19.09
N GLU A 18 -17.04 -14.02 -19.18
CA GLU A 18 -17.94 -13.22 -18.34
C GLU A 18 -17.89 -13.63 -16.87
N GLU A 19 -17.86 -14.93 -16.56
CA GLU A 19 -17.69 -15.42 -15.19
C GLU A 19 -16.34 -14.98 -14.60
N LYS A 20 -15.26 -14.99 -15.39
CA LYS A 20 -13.95 -14.47 -14.98
C LYS A 20 -13.96 -12.96 -14.75
N ARG A 21 -14.61 -12.20 -15.62
CA ARG A 21 -14.77 -10.74 -15.45
C ARG A 21 -15.56 -10.41 -14.19
N LYS A 22 -16.67 -11.11 -13.95
CA LYS A 22 -17.45 -10.95 -12.71
C LYS A 22 -16.62 -11.27 -11.47
N HIS A 23 -15.79 -12.31 -11.51
CA HIS A 23 -14.91 -12.64 -10.40
C HIS A 23 -13.84 -11.56 -10.18
N SER A 24 -13.25 -11.02 -11.25
CA SER A 24 -12.29 -9.91 -11.13
C SER A 24 -12.93 -8.64 -10.60
N ASP A 25 -14.16 -8.33 -11.02
CA ASP A 25 -14.89 -7.14 -10.56
C ASP A 25 -15.23 -7.26 -9.06
N ILE A 26 -15.65 -8.44 -8.61
CA ILE A 26 -15.92 -8.72 -7.18
C ILE A 26 -14.64 -8.61 -6.35
N ASP A 27 -13.51 -9.12 -6.84
CA ASP A 27 -12.24 -9.03 -6.10
C ASP A 27 -11.74 -7.59 -6.02
N LEU A 28 -11.95 -6.77 -7.06
CA LEU A 28 -11.63 -5.34 -7.05
C LEU A 28 -12.49 -4.56 -6.06
N GLU A 29 -13.80 -4.83 -5.99
CA GLU A 29 -14.71 -4.20 -5.01
C GLU A 29 -14.27 -4.52 -3.56
N ARG A 30 -13.89 -5.77 -3.29
CA ARG A 30 -13.40 -6.20 -1.97
C ARG A 30 -12.06 -5.58 -1.60
N GLU A 31 -11.21 -5.30 -2.59
CA GLU A 31 -9.93 -4.63 -2.39
C GLU A 31 -10.07 -3.13 -2.06
N ASP A 32 -11.21 -2.51 -2.34
CA ASP A 32 -11.49 -1.10 -2.00
C ASP A 32 -12.22 -0.92 -0.64
N GLU A 33 -12.69 -2.02 -0.04
CA GLU A 33 -13.41 -1.99 1.24
C GLU A 33 -12.48 -2.04 2.47
N CYS A 34 -12.88 -1.36 3.55
CA CYS A 34 -12.19 -1.50 4.84
C CYS A 34 -12.32 -2.94 5.37
N GLY A 35 -11.21 -3.59 5.71
CA GLY A 35 -11.22 -4.96 6.29
C GLY A 35 -11.84 -5.09 7.69
N ILE A 36 -12.40 -4.01 8.26
CA ILE A 36 -13.08 -3.99 9.56
C ILE A 36 -14.56 -3.68 9.41
N CYS A 37 -14.92 -2.56 8.77
CA CYS A 37 -16.32 -2.17 8.60
C CYS A 37 -16.95 -2.65 7.28
N LEU A 38 -16.14 -3.18 6.35
CA LEU A 38 -16.56 -3.66 5.02
C LEU A 38 -17.26 -2.60 4.16
N GLU A 39 -16.94 -1.32 4.40
CA GLU A 39 -17.46 -0.21 3.60
C GLU A 39 -16.38 0.31 2.65
N PRO A 40 -16.73 0.75 1.42
CA PRO A 40 -15.82 1.43 0.50
C PRO A 40 -15.26 2.70 1.14
N CYS A 41 -13.94 2.84 1.15
CA CYS A 41 -13.30 4.01 1.76
C CYS A 41 -11.84 4.18 1.35
N THR A 42 -11.33 5.40 1.49
CA THR A 42 -9.89 5.64 1.53
C THR A 42 -9.31 5.02 2.80
N LYS A 43 -8.29 4.20 2.64
CA LYS A 43 -7.65 3.47 3.75
C LYS A 43 -6.42 4.23 4.25
N MET A 44 -6.15 4.08 5.52
CA MET A 44 -4.95 4.57 6.20
C MET A 44 -4.05 3.39 6.53
N VAL A 45 -2.76 3.51 6.26
CA VAL A 45 -1.73 2.50 6.51
C VAL A 45 -0.98 2.84 7.79
N LEU A 46 -0.82 1.82 8.65
CA LEU A 46 -0.03 1.92 9.87
C LEU A 46 1.48 1.83 9.58
N PRO A 47 2.33 2.75 10.09
CA PRO A 47 3.74 2.84 9.72
C PRO A 47 4.58 1.64 10.19
N ASN A 48 4.21 1.01 11.31
CA ASN A 48 5.01 -0.07 11.92
C ASN A 48 4.74 -1.47 11.34
N CYS A 49 3.63 -1.65 10.61
CA CYS A 49 3.19 -2.97 10.18
C CYS A 49 2.47 -3.02 8.84
N CYS A 50 2.33 -1.87 8.16
CA CYS A 50 1.74 -1.72 6.83
C CYS A 50 0.30 -2.26 6.68
N HIS A 51 -0.42 -2.51 7.77
CA HIS A 51 -1.82 -2.88 7.70
C HIS A 51 -2.70 -1.65 7.48
N ALA A 52 -3.77 -1.82 6.71
CA ALA A 52 -4.63 -0.73 6.26
C ALA A 52 -6.07 -0.88 6.79
N MET A 53 -6.68 0.24 7.19
CA MET A 53 -8.09 0.34 7.59
C MET A 53 -8.60 1.78 7.38
N CYS A 54 -9.91 2.00 7.38
CA CYS A 54 -10.42 3.37 7.30
C CYS A 54 -10.07 4.19 8.56
N ILE A 55 -10.03 5.51 8.42
CA ILE A 55 -9.66 6.42 9.52
C ILE A 55 -10.61 6.30 10.73
N ASN A 56 -11.90 6.03 10.48
CA ASN A 56 -12.89 5.85 11.54
C ASN A 56 -12.60 4.59 12.36
N CYS A 57 -12.35 3.46 11.70
CA CYS A 57 -11.98 2.21 12.37
C CYS A 57 -10.64 2.34 13.13
N TYR A 58 -9.68 3.09 12.60
CA TYR A 58 -8.45 3.41 13.31
C TYR A 58 -8.74 4.17 14.62
N HIS A 59 -9.49 5.27 14.56
CA HIS A 59 -9.80 6.08 15.74
C HIS A 59 -10.57 5.29 16.81
N ASP A 60 -11.62 4.56 16.40
CA ASP A 60 -12.43 3.74 17.31
C ASP A 60 -11.60 2.66 18.01
N TRP A 61 -10.69 2.03 17.26
CA TRP A 61 -9.81 1.01 17.81
C TRP A 61 -8.74 1.61 18.72
N ASN A 62 -8.09 2.71 18.30
CA ASN A 62 -7.02 3.34 19.06
C ASN A 62 -7.50 3.92 20.40
N MET A 63 -8.78 4.30 20.49
CA MET A 63 -9.41 4.68 21.76
C MET A 63 -9.49 3.53 22.77
N ARG A 64 -9.45 2.28 22.31
CA ARG A 64 -9.57 1.06 23.14
C ARG A 64 -8.24 0.33 23.31
N SER A 65 -7.37 0.37 22.30
CA SER A 65 -6.11 -0.37 22.27
C SER A 65 -5.09 0.31 21.37
N GLU A 66 -3.92 0.62 21.94
CA GLU A 66 -2.74 1.10 21.20
C GLU A 66 -2.00 -0.08 20.52
N SER A 67 -2.73 -0.91 19.79
CA SER A 67 -2.19 -2.03 19.02
C SER A 67 -2.83 -2.13 17.65
N CYS A 68 -2.16 -2.71 16.67
CA CYS A 68 -2.77 -2.96 15.36
C CYS A 68 -3.89 -4.01 15.50
N PRO A 69 -5.12 -3.77 15.00
CA PRO A 69 -6.21 -4.74 15.08
C PRO A 69 -5.94 -6.04 14.31
N PHE A 70 -5.02 -6.01 13.34
CA PHE A 70 -4.71 -7.15 12.49
C PHE A 70 -3.58 -8.01 13.07
N CYS A 71 -2.45 -7.39 13.45
CA CYS A 71 -1.26 -8.13 13.90
C CYS A 71 -0.90 -7.94 15.37
N ARG A 72 -1.65 -7.10 16.11
CA ARG A 72 -1.40 -6.76 17.52
C ARG A 72 -0.04 -6.08 17.80
N GLY A 73 0.67 -5.65 16.76
CA GLY A 73 1.87 -4.82 16.88
C GLY A 73 1.58 -3.51 17.60
N SER A 74 2.54 -2.98 18.36
CA SER A 74 2.32 -1.78 19.17
C SER A 74 2.17 -0.51 18.34
N LEU A 75 1.22 0.34 18.74
CA LEU A 75 0.99 1.69 18.23
C LEU A 75 1.33 2.77 19.26
N LYS A 76 2.06 2.41 20.33
CA LYS A 76 2.52 3.39 21.32
C LYS A 76 3.44 4.38 20.62
N ARG A 77 2.99 5.65 20.52
CA ARG A 77 3.62 6.78 19.80
C ARG A 77 3.29 6.90 18.31
N VAL A 78 2.26 6.22 17.82
CA VAL A 78 1.70 6.52 16.50
C VAL A 78 0.61 7.57 16.69
N ASP A 79 0.80 8.75 16.10
CA ASP A 79 -0.22 9.79 16.03
C ASP A 79 -0.94 9.79 14.66
N SER A 80 -1.90 10.70 14.47
CA SER A 80 -2.62 10.79 13.20
C SER A 80 -1.76 11.31 12.05
N GLY A 81 -0.67 12.02 12.34
CA GLY A 81 0.28 12.52 11.32
C GLY A 81 1.21 11.42 10.81
N ASP A 82 1.41 10.37 11.61
CA ASP A 82 2.18 9.18 11.23
C ASP A 82 1.41 8.20 10.31
N LEU A 83 0.12 8.45 10.04
CA LEU A 83 -0.71 7.60 9.17
C LEU A 83 -0.56 7.98 7.70
N TRP A 84 -0.56 6.98 6.84
CA TRP A 84 -0.33 7.16 5.41
C TRP A 84 -1.61 6.86 4.64
N VAL A 85 -2.02 7.76 3.75
CA VAL A 85 -3.17 7.52 2.88
C VAL A 85 -2.78 6.47 1.83
N LEU A 86 -3.53 5.37 1.77
CA LEU A 86 -3.39 4.37 0.70
C LEU A 86 -4.17 4.86 -0.51
N THR A 87 -3.47 5.12 -1.61
CA THR A 87 -4.06 5.47 -2.90
C THR A 87 -4.64 4.23 -3.56
N CYS A 88 -5.93 4.26 -3.91
CA CYS A 88 -6.57 3.24 -4.72
C CYS A 88 -6.29 3.45 -6.21
N ASN A 89 -6.55 2.44 -7.04
CA ASN A 89 -6.34 2.52 -8.49
C ASN A 89 -7.17 3.63 -9.16
N GLY A 90 -8.29 4.04 -8.55
CA GLY A 90 -9.11 5.16 -9.01
C GLY A 90 -8.54 6.54 -8.67
N ASP A 91 -7.60 6.64 -7.73
CA ASP A 91 -7.03 7.92 -7.27
C ASP A 91 -5.86 8.38 -8.15
N VAL A 92 -5.29 7.47 -8.96
CA VAL A 92 -4.15 7.73 -9.83
C VAL A 92 -4.56 7.72 -11.30
N VAL A 93 -4.40 8.85 -11.98
CA VAL A 93 -4.72 8.97 -13.42
C VAL A 93 -3.73 8.18 -14.27
N ASP A 94 -2.48 8.08 -13.83
CA ASP A 94 -1.41 7.33 -14.50
C ASP A 94 -0.41 6.78 -13.46
N ALA A 95 -0.61 5.52 -13.07
CA ALA A 95 0.25 4.83 -12.12
C ALA A 95 1.71 4.71 -12.59
N GLU A 96 1.94 4.64 -13.91
CA GLU A 96 3.28 4.54 -14.47
C GLU A 96 4.05 5.85 -14.26
N THR A 97 3.39 6.99 -14.52
CA THR A 97 3.98 8.31 -14.26
C THR A 97 4.24 8.55 -12.79
N VAL A 98 3.28 8.22 -11.90
CA VAL A 98 3.47 8.34 -10.44
C VAL A 98 4.70 7.56 -9.98
N THR A 99 4.81 6.29 -10.40
CA THR A 99 5.96 5.44 -10.04
C THR A 99 7.29 6.03 -10.50
N LYS A 100 7.35 6.56 -11.73
CA LYS A 100 8.55 7.19 -12.28
C LYS A 100 8.95 8.43 -11.49
N GLU A 101 8.00 9.28 -11.15
CA GLU A 101 8.27 10.51 -10.40
C GLU A 101 8.69 10.21 -8.96
N ASP A 102 8.05 9.25 -8.29
CA ASP A 102 8.39 8.86 -6.92
C ASP A 102 9.79 8.24 -6.84
N MET A 103 10.16 7.41 -7.82
CA MET A 103 11.54 6.90 -7.94
C MET A 103 12.56 8.02 -8.10
N LEU A 104 12.25 9.03 -8.91
CA LEU A 104 13.13 10.19 -9.10
C LEU A 104 13.27 11.00 -7.80
N ARG A 105 12.16 11.29 -7.11
CA ARG A 105 12.16 12.01 -5.83
C ARG A 105 12.93 11.25 -4.76
N PHE A 106 12.74 9.94 -4.66
CA PHE A 106 13.47 9.08 -3.75
C PHE A 106 14.98 9.12 -4.03
N TYR A 107 15.38 8.96 -5.30
CA TYR A 107 16.78 9.06 -5.70
C TYR A 107 17.38 10.42 -5.32
N LEU A 108 16.69 11.53 -5.61
CA LEU A 108 17.15 12.87 -5.26
C LEU A 108 17.27 13.06 -3.74
N TYR A 109 16.30 12.58 -2.96
CA TYR A 109 16.34 12.61 -1.51
C TYR A 109 17.58 11.91 -0.97
N ILE A 110 17.82 10.65 -1.38
CA ILE A 110 18.98 9.86 -0.96
C ILE A 110 20.29 10.60 -1.29
N ASN A 111 20.38 11.22 -2.46
CA ASN A 111 21.58 11.98 -2.85
C ASN A 111 21.74 13.31 -2.11
N SER A 112 20.66 13.86 -1.56
CA SER A 112 20.67 15.08 -0.74
C SER A 112 21.01 14.83 0.72
N LEU A 113 21.00 13.56 1.16
CA LEU A 113 21.36 13.21 2.54
C LEU A 113 22.83 13.55 2.81
N PRO A 114 23.16 14.07 4.00
CA PRO A 114 24.54 14.26 4.41
C PRO A 114 25.29 12.94 4.26
N LYS A 115 26.48 12.99 3.67
CA LYS A 115 27.38 11.84 3.68
C LYS A 115 27.79 11.63 5.13
N GLU A 116 27.43 10.48 5.71
CA GLU A 116 27.99 9.98 6.96
C GLU A 116 29.53 10.04 6.82
N ILE A 117 30.15 11.04 7.45
CA ILE A 117 31.60 11.09 7.58
C ILE A 117 31.90 10.14 8.73
N PRO A 118 32.62 9.02 8.52
CA PRO A 118 32.92 8.12 9.61
C PRO A 118 33.69 8.87 10.71
N ASP A 119 33.24 8.73 11.95
CA ASP A 119 33.95 9.20 13.16
C ASP A 119 35.43 8.74 13.21
N ALA A 120 35.79 7.74 12.39
CA ALA A 120 37.16 7.29 12.18
C ALA A 120 38.12 8.41 11.74
N LEU A 121 37.66 9.46 11.04
CA LEU A 121 38.54 10.60 10.72
C LEU A 121 38.84 11.46 11.96
N PHE A 122 37.98 11.44 12.98
CA PHE A 122 38.24 12.14 14.24
C PHE A 122 39.38 11.44 15.01
N LEU A 123 39.39 10.10 15.07
CA LEU A 123 40.43 9.34 15.79
C LEU A 123 41.82 9.51 15.19
N VAL A 124 41.95 9.56 13.87
CA VAL A 124 43.25 9.72 13.20
C VAL A 124 43.85 11.09 13.52
N TYR A 125 43.05 12.16 13.61
CA TYR A 125 43.57 13.49 13.95
C TYR A 125 44.04 13.63 15.40
N TYR A 126 43.47 12.88 16.35
CA TYR A 126 43.93 12.89 17.73
C TYR A 126 45.25 12.13 17.92
N GLU A 127 45.52 11.06 17.14
CA GLU A 127 46.81 10.35 17.21
C GLU A 127 48.00 11.15 16.67
N TYR A 128 47.77 12.12 15.76
CA TYR A 128 48.83 13.01 15.25
C TYR A 128 49.08 14.26 16.12
N LEU A 129 48.29 14.47 17.18
CA LEU A 129 48.43 15.61 18.11
C LEU A 129 48.90 15.19 19.51
N ILE A 130 49.36 13.95 19.68
CA ILE A 130 50.04 13.44 20.91
C ILE A 130 51.53 13.29 20.66
#